data_AF-A0A7W8BK32-F1
#
_entry.id   AF-A0A7W8BK32-F1
#
_cell.length_a   1.000
_cell.length_b   1.000
_cell.length_c   1.000
_cell.angle_alpha   90.00
_cell.angle_beta   90.00
_cell.angle_gamma   90.00
#
_symmetry.space_group_name_H-M   'P 1'
#
loop_
_entity.id
_entity.type
_entity.pdbx_description
1 polymer ?
#
loop_
_entity_poly.entity_id
_entity_poly.type
_entity_poly.pdbx_seq_one_letter_code
_entity_poly.pdbx_strand_id
1 'polypeptide(L)'
;MTVRESTRTWPDLLGALLDGHDPEASDTAWAMDQVMTGAAAPVQLAGLLVALRAEGETAAEVIGLADTLRALALPVDVPGPTVDVVGTGGDRAGTAGISTMAAAIDSGTATDLLTRWSETTTKPATP
;
A
#
# COMPACT_ATOMS: atom_id res chain seq x y z
N MET A 1 8.55 -18.69 -28.21
CA MET A 1 8.36 -19.01 -26.77
C MET A 1 7.00 -18.45 -26.40
N THR A 2 5.97 -19.28 -26.49
CA THR A 2 4.57 -18.86 -26.33
C THR A 2 4.32 -18.63 -24.84
N VAL A 3 4.18 -17.36 -24.45
CA VAL A 3 3.71 -16.99 -23.11
C VAL A 3 2.32 -17.62 -22.97
N ARG A 4 2.16 -18.53 -22.02
CA ARG A 4 0.82 -19.00 -21.64
C ARG A 4 0.17 -17.80 -20.95
N GLU A 5 -0.75 -17.12 -21.62
CA GLU A 5 -1.67 -16.22 -20.93
C GLU A 5 -2.57 -17.10 -20.06
N SER A 6 -2.12 -17.38 -18.84
CA SER A 6 -2.99 -17.87 -17.78
C SER A 6 -4.04 -16.78 -17.56
N THR A 7 -5.30 -17.09 -17.86
CA THR A 7 -6.42 -16.23 -17.49
C THR A 7 -6.48 -16.16 -15.97
N ARG A 8 -5.85 -15.13 -15.38
CA ARG A 8 -5.90 -14.89 -13.94
C ARG A 8 -7.32 -14.50 -13.55
N THR A 9 -7.79 -15.04 -12.44
CA THR A 9 -9.13 -14.75 -11.92
C THR A 9 -9.08 -14.46 -10.42
N TRP A 10 -10.07 -13.70 -9.94
CA TRP A 10 -10.20 -13.38 -8.52
C TRP A 10 -10.45 -14.62 -7.64
N PRO A 11 -11.35 -15.56 -8.01
CA PRO A 11 -11.52 -16.78 -7.22
C PRO A 11 -10.24 -17.60 -7.10
N ASP A 12 -9.46 -17.75 -8.18
CA ASP A 12 -8.23 -18.54 -8.16
C ASP A 12 -7.16 -17.89 -7.30
N LEU A 13 -6.97 -16.56 -7.43
CA LEU A 13 -6.01 -15.81 -6.62
C LEU A 13 -6.36 -15.83 -5.13
N LEU A 14 -7.62 -15.55 -4.79
CA LEU A 14 -8.06 -15.55 -3.39
C LEU A 14 -8.05 -16.97 -2.82
N GLY A 15 -8.39 -17.98 -3.61
CA GLY A 15 -8.28 -19.38 -3.21
C GLY A 15 -6.84 -19.77 -2.87
N ALA A 16 -5.89 -19.43 -3.75
CA ALA A 16 -4.47 -19.70 -3.53
C ALA A 16 -3.96 -19.08 -2.21
N LEU A 17 -4.26 -17.79 -1.98
CA LEU A 17 -3.88 -17.09 -0.75
C LEU A 17 -4.50 -17.72 0.50
N LEU A 18 -5.78 -18.10 0.44
CA LEU A 18 -6.48 -18.73 1.57
C LEU A 18 -5.98 -20.14 1.86
N ASP A 19 -5.48 -20.85 0.84
CA ASP A 19 -4.85 -22.16 0.97
C ASP A 19 -3.37 -22.06 1.42
N GLY A 20 -2.83 -20.85 1.61
CA GLY A 20 -1.45 -20.62 2.02
C GLY A 20 -0.43 -20.88 0.91
N HIS A 21 -0.82 -20.67 -0.35
CA HIS A 21 0.09 -20.69 -1.49
C HIS A 21 0.48 -19.26 -1.87
N ASP A 22 1.78 -19.00 -1.86
CA ASP A 22 2.37 -17.72 -2.25
C ASP A 22 2.15 -17.48 -3.76
N PRO A 23 1.34 -16.49 -4.16
CA PRO A 23 1.19 -16.13 -5.56
C PRO A 23 2.47 -15.49 -6.09
N GLU A 24 2.69 -15.56 -7.40
CA GLU A 24 3.83 -14.85 -7.98
C GLU A 24 3.58 -13.33 -7.97
N ALA A 25 4.66 -12.54 -8.02
CA ALA A 25 4.56 -11.08 -8.17
C ALA A 25 3.68 -10.66 -9.37
N SER A 26 3.63 -11.50 -10.42
CA SER A 26 2.80 -11.25 -11.59
C SER A 26 1.29 -11.37 -11.32
N ASP A 27 0.90 -12.17 -10.33
CA ASP A 27 -0.50 -12.38 -9.94
C ASP A 27 -1.01 -11.23 -9.06
N THR A 28 -0.20 -10.78 -8.10
CA THR A 28 -0.54 -9.60 -7.30
C THR A 28 -0.49 -8.32 -8.12
N ALA A 29 0.43 -8.22 -9.09
CA ALA A 29 0.45 -7.12 -10.06
C ALA A 29 -0.85 -7.06 -10.88
N TRP A 30 -1.32 -8.21 -11.38
CA TRP A 30 -2.60 -8.29 -12.08
C TRP A 30 -3.76 -7.83 -11.19
N ALA A 31 -3.83 -8.29 -9.94
CA ALA A 31 -4.89 -7.87 -9.02
C ALA A 31 -4.85 -6.36 -8.75
N MET A 32 -3.64 -5.80 -8.59
CA MET A 32 -3.47 -4.38 -8.33
C MET A 32 -3.86 -3.52 -9.53
N ASP A 33 -3.57 -3.97 -10.75
CA ASP A 33 -4.02 -3.32 -11.98
C ASP A 33 -5.56 -3.28 -12.04
N GLN A 34 -6.24 -4.39 -11.73
CA GLN A 34 -7.70 -4.44 -11.67
C GLN A 34 -8.27 -3.48 -10.62
N VAL A 35 -7.61 -3.32 -9.47
CA VAL A 35 -8.01 -2.37 -8.42
C VAL A 35 -7.85 -0.93 -8.91
N MET A 36 -6.69 -0.59 -9.47
CA MET A 36 -6.35 0.77 -9.87
C MET A 36 -7.13 1.24 -11.10
N THR A 37 -7.51 0.33 -11.99
CA THR A 37 -8.39 0.60 -13.14
C THR A 37 -9.88 0.64 -12.78
N GLY A 38 -10.24 0.32 -11.54
CA GLY A 38 -11.63 0.27 -11.07
C GLY A 38 -12.42 -0.96 -11.56
N ALA A 39 -11.74 -1.97 -12.12
CA ALA A 39 -12.34 -3.22 -12.54
C ALA A 39 -12.63 -4.18 -11.38
N ALA A 40 -11.93 -4.01 -10.25
CA ALA A 40 -12.16 -4.80 -9.04
C ALA A 40 -13.32 -4.26 -8.21
N ALA A 41 -14.21 -5.14 -7.76
CA ALA A 41 -15.25 -4.81 -6.80
C ALA A 41 -14.63 -4.53 -5.41
N PRO A 42 -15.23 -3.64 -4.58
CA PRO A 42 -14.73 -3.36 -3.24
C PRO A 42 -14.55 -4.60 -2.35
N VAL A 43 -15.42 -5.61 -2.52
CA VAL A 43 -15.33 -6.89 -1.82
C VAL A 43 -14.11 -7.72 -2.22
N GLN A 44 -13.66 -7.62 -3.47
CA GLN A 44 -12.47 -8.32 -3.96
C GLN A 44 -11.19 -7.70 -3.39
N LEU A 45 -11.13 -6.36 -3.34
CA LEU A 45 -10.02 -5.65 -2.67
C LEU A 45 -9.98 -5.97 -1.17
N ALA A 46 -11.14 -5.93 -0.49
CA ALA A 46 -11.20 -6.29 0.92
C ALA A 46 -10.75 -7.75 1.16
N GLY A 47 -11.18 -8.67 0.31
CA GLY A 47 -10.78 -10.07 0.34
C GLY A 47 -9.27 -10.25 0.16
N LEU A 48 -8.68 -9.57 -0.81
CA LEU A 48 -7.23 -9.60 -1.08
C LEU A 48 -6.43 -9.15 0.14
N LEU A 49 -6.80 -8.01 0.74
CA LEU A 49 -6.09 -7.44 1.89
C LEU A 49 -6.19 -8.34 3.13
N VAL A 50 -7.36 -8.93 3.37
CA VAL A 50 -7.56 -9.85 4.50
C VAL A 50 -6.81 -11.16 4.28
N ALA A 51 -6.84 -11.70 3.05
CA ALA A 51 -6.15 -12.96 2.72
C ALA A 51 -4.63 -12.81 2.87
N LEU A 52 -4.03 -11.78 2.29
CA LEU A 52 -2.60 -11.47 2.44
C LEU A 52 -2.21 -11.32 3.92
N ARG A 53 -3.05 -10.63 4.71
CA ARG A 53 -2.76 -10.45 6.15
C ARG A 53 -2.87 -11.73 6.97
N ALA A 54 -3.74 -12.65 6.56
CA ALA A 54 -3.99 -13.91 7.25
C ALA A 54 -2.93 -14.96 6.93
N GLU A 55 -2.49 -15.01 5.67
CA GLU A 55 -1.42 -15.88 5.18
C GLU A 55 -0.05 -15.37 5.65
N GLY A 56 0.19 -14.06 5.53
CA GLY A 56 1.43 -13.39 5.93
C GLY A 56 2.25 -13.01 4.71
N GLU A 57 2.08 -11.77 4.25
CA GLU A 57 2.52 -11.35 2.93
C GLU A 57 4.01 -11.59 2.64
N THR A 58 4.29 -12.07 1.42
CA THR A 58 5.66 -12.32 0.96
C THR A 58 6.26 -11.10 0.25
N ALA A 59 7.59 -11.04 0.18
CA ALA A 59 8.27 -9.95 -0.53
C ALA A 59 7.89 -9.89 -2.02
N ALA A 60 7.68 -11.04 -2.66
CA ALA A 60 7.30 -11.11 -4.07
C ALA A 60 5.91 -10.50 -4.31
N GLU A 61 4.95 -10.81 -3.45
CA GLU A 61 3.60 -10.25 -3.50
C GLU A 61 3.62 -8.74 -3.35
N VAL A 62 4.33 -8.23 -2.35
CA VAL A 62 4.46 -6.79 -2.08
C VAL A 62 5.13 -6.06 -3.24
N ILE A 63 6.16 -6.66 -3.85
CA ILE A 63 6.82 -6.10 -5.04
C ILE A 63 5.82 -5.98 -6.19
N GLY A 64 5.04 -7.02 -6.48
CA GLY A 64 4.03 -6.98 -7.55
C GLY A 64 2.99 -5.88 -7.36
N LEU A 65 2.50 -5.70 -6.14
CA LEU A 65 1.58 -4.61 -5.78
C LEU A 65 2.25 -3.23 -5.95
N ALA A 66 3.45 -3.07 -5.39
CA ALA A 66 4.14 -1.78 -5.34
C ALA A 66 4.63 -1.32 -6.73
N ASP A 67 5.11 -2.23 -7.56
CA ASP A 67 5.55 -1.91 -8.93
C ASP A 67 4.37 -1.50 -9.81
N THR A 68 3.21 -2.14 -9.64
CA THR A 68 1.99 -1.75 -10.35
C THR A 68 1.52 -0.36 -9.92
N LEU A 69 1.54 -0.07 -8.61
CA LEU A 69 1.26 1.27 -8.09
C LEU A 69 2.21 2.32 -8.67
N ARG A 70 3.51 2.04 -8.72
CA ARG A 70 4.52 2.96 -9.28
C ARG A 70 4.30 3.19 -10.78
N ALA A 71 3.98 2.15 -11.53
CA ALA A 71 3.74 2.25 -12.97
C ALA A 71 2.51 3.12 -13.31
N LEU A 72 1.50 3.12 -12.44
CA LEU A 72 0.27 3.89 -12.61
C LEU A 72 0.31 5.28 -11.93
N ALA A 73 1.35 5.57 -11.14
CA ALA A 73 1.50 6.85 -10.49
C ALA A 73 1.83 7.96 -11.49
N LEU A 74 1.31 9.15 -11.24
CA LEU A 74 1.70 10.35 -11.98
C LEU A 74 3.13 10.75 -11.59
N PRO A 75 4.08 10.82 -12.54
CA PRO A 75 5.45 11.21 -12.21
C PRO A 75 5.49 12.68 -11.81
N VAL A 76 6.27 12.98 -10.76
CA VAL A 76 6.55 14.33 -10.31
C VAL A 76 8.04 14.58 -10.46
N ASP A 77 8.40 15.60 -11.25
CA ASP A 77 9.79 16.02 -11.42
C ASP A 77 10.17 17.06 -10.37
N VAL A 78 11.24 16.80 -9.62
CA VAL A 78 11.74 17.68 -8.57
C VAL A 78 13.23 17.91 -8.80
N PRO A 79 13.66 19.16 -9.06
CA PRO A 79 15.06 19.45 -9.34
C PRO A 79 15.92 19.36 -8.07
N GLY A 80 17.08 18.71 -8.20
CA GLY A 80 18.08 18.57 -7.13
C GLY A 80 18.00 17.25 -6.37
N PRO A 81 18.92 17.00 -5.42
CA PRO A 81 18.87 15.81 -4.58
C PRO A 81 17.63 15.85 -3.69
N THR A 82 16.84 14.78 -3.71
CA THR A 82 15.62 14.62 -2.92
C THR A 82 15.76 13.44 -1.97
N VAL A 83 15.13 13.56 -0.81
CA VAL A 83 15.03 12.50 0.20
C VAL A 83 13.57 12.35 0.55
N ASP A 84 13.08 11.11 0.55
CA ASP A 84 11.74 10.77 1.02
C ASP A 84 11.85 10.16 2.41
N VAL A 85 11.09 10.70 3.36
CA VAL A 85 11.07 10.24 4.75
C VAL A 85 9.66 9.79 5.09
N VAL A 86 9.43 8.48 5.00
CA VAL A 86 8.12 7.85 5.26
C VAL A 86 8.21 6.78 6.33
N GLY A 87 7.13 6.65 7.09
CA GLY A 87 6.89 5.56 8.02
C GLY A 87 5.60 4.85 7.62
N THR A 88 5.55 3.53 7.80
CA THR A 88 4.36 2.72 7.47
C THR A 88 3.16 3.05 8.37
N GLY A 89 3.41 3.57 9.59
CA GLY A 89 2.38 3.82 10.61
C GLY A 89 1.74 2.53 11.15
N GLY A 90 0.78 2.66 12.07
CA GLY A 90 -0.07 1.53 12.50
C GLY A 90 0.49 0.62 13.59
N ASP A 91 1.58 1.01 14.26
CA ASP A 91 2.26 0.30 15.35
C ASP A 91 1.42 0.17 16.65
N ARG A 92 0.17 0.67 16.68
CA ARG A 92 -0.74 0.73 17.85
C ARG A 92 -0.12 1.40 19.10
N ALA A 93 1.13 1.88 19.01
CA ALA A 93 1.92 2.45 20.08
C ALA A 93 1.70 3.97 20.24
N GLY A 94 0.86 4.59 19.41
CA GLY A 94 0.59 6.02 19.46
C GLY A 94 1.78 6.89 19.06
N THR A 95 2.78 6.33 18.38
CA THR A 95 3.94 7.07 17.90
C THR A 95 3.48 8.01 16.79
N ALA A 96 3.34 9.30 17.09
CA ALA A 96 3.17 10.32 16.06
C ALA A 96 4.35 10.19 15.07
N GLY A 97 4.03 10.10 13.77
CA GLY A 97 4.99 9.70 12.73
C GLY A 97 6.34 10.40 12.85
N ILE A 98 7.34 9.65 13.33
CA ILE A 98 8.73 10.13 13.47
C ILE A 98 9.26 10.61 12.11
N SER A 99 8.77 10.02 11.01
CA SER A 99 9.07 10.42 9.65
C SER A 99 8.57 11.83 9.29
N THR A 100 7.41 12.23 9.80
CA THR A 100 6.85 13.58 9.63
C THR A 100 7.64 14.62 10.44
N MET A 101 8.08 14.25 11.65
CA MET A 101 8.97 15.10 12.46
C MET A 101 10.34 15.26 11.80
N ALA A 102 10.91 14.19 11.24
CA ALA A 102 12.17 14.24 10.51
C ALA A 102 12.07 15.11 9.24
N ALA A 103 10.98 15.00 8.47
CA ALA A 103 10.73 15.87 7.31
C ALA A 103 10.57 17.36 7.70
N ALA A 104 9.93 17.66 8.83
CA ALA A 104 9.73 19.04 9.32
C ALA A 104 11.02 19.67 9.90
N ILE A 105 11.93 18.86 10.46
CA ILE A 105 13.25 19.30 10.92
C ILE A 105 14.14 19.66 9.72
N ASP A 106 14.08 18.88 8.64
CA ASP A 106 14.82 19.16 7.40
C ASP A 106 14.29 20.44 6.69
N SER A 107 12.97 20.70 6.76
CA SER A 107 12.35 21.91 6.17
C SER A 107 12.34 23.16 7.08
N GLY A 108 12.84 23.09 8.32
CA GLY A 108 12.97 24.22 9.24
C GLY A 108 11.67 24.75 9.87
N THR A 109 10.56 24.02 9.80
CA THR A 109 9.22 24.48 10.22
C THR A 109 8.53 23.50 11.18
N ALA A 110 9.16 23.23 12.32
CA ALA A 110 8.70 22.18 13.23
C ALA A 110 7.42 22.51 14.03
N THR A 111 7.10 23.77 14.27
CA THR A 111 6.13 24.12 15.33
C THR A 111 4.65 24.13 14.88
N ASP A 112 4.36 24.48 13.62
CA ASP A 112 2.99 24.68 13.13
C ASP A 112 2.28 23.39 12.65
N LEU A 113 3.04 22.33 12.33
CA LEU A 113 2.48 21.07 11.81
C LEU A 113 1.96 20.16 12.93
N LEU A 114 2.57 20.23 14.13
CA LEU A 114 2.24 19.37 15.26
C LEU A 114 0.82 19.63 15.81
N THR A 115 0.37 20.89 15.82
CA THR A 115 -0.94 21.25 16.38
C THR A 115 -2.10 20.77 15.51
N ARG A 116 -1.93 20.78 14.17
CA ARG A 116 -3.02 20.49 13.22
C ARG A 116 -3.34 19.00 13.09
N TRP A 117 -2.37 18.12 13.34
CA TRP A 117 -2.55 16.67 13.16
C TRP A 117 -3.18 15.99 14.38
N SER A 118 -2.87 16.46 15.59
CA SER A 118 -3.52 16.04 16.85
C SER A 118 -5.05 16.06 16.74
N GLU A 119 -5.60 17.06 16.04
CA GLU A 119 -7.03 17.26 15.86
C GLU A 119 -7.69 16.28 14.87
N THR A 120 -6.93 15.66 13.96
CA THR A 120 -7.49 14.82 12.87
C THR A 120 -7.51 13.32 13.22
N THR A 121 -6.56 12.84 14.02
CA THR A 121 -6.39 11.39 14.28
C THR A 121 -7.01 10.92 15.60
N THR A 122 -7.28 11.82 16.56
CA THR A 122 -7.64 11.43 17.94
C THR A 122 -9.09 11.70 18.34
N LYS A 123 -9.97 12.14 17.43
CA LYS A 123 -11.40 12.17 17.74
C LYS A 123 -12.04 10.85 17.32
N PRO A 124 -12.55 10.02 18.26
CA PRO A 124 -13.51 9.00 17.87
C PRO A 124 -14.69 9.68 17.19
N ALA A 125 -15.20 9.10 16.10
CA ALA A 125 -16.49 9.47 15.56
C ALA A 125 -17.51 9.29 16.69
N THR A 126 -17.98 10.40 17.26
CA THR A 126 -19.12 10.38 18.18
C THR A 126 -20.35 9.88 17.43
N PRO A 127 -21.20 9.07 18.08
CA PRO A 127 -22.43 8.55 17.48
C PRO A 127 -23.42 9.64 17.09
#